data_AF-A0A6G1GMB9-F1
#
_entry.id   AF-A0A6G1GMB9-F1
#
_cell.length_a   1.000
_cell.length_b   1.000
_cell.length_c   1.000
_cell.angle_alpha   90.00
_cell.angle_beta   90.00
_cell.angle_gamma   90.00
#
_symmetry.space_group_name_H-M   'P 1'
#
loop_
_entity.id
_entity.type
_entity.pdbx_description
1 polymer ?
#
loop_
_entity_poly.entity_id
_entity_poly.type
_entity_poly.pdbx_seq_one_letter_code
_entity_poly.pdbx_strand_id
1 'polypeptide(L)'
;PIVRPPFPKPVRDRSPIIGVSANLTLRTCFRTGEALNAGCQAVRLNRPVLIELYAKVDSSHRNPDDSVQHFVFSDLFHDRPPYIYGTYDSWKTTDLWSYDSGRFLDCSPQGKCRLCRCVGRMKRENNEWKFVVLNIWEATWEDIEWVKGIVCG
;
A
#
# COMPACT_ATOMS: atom_id res chain seq x y z
N PRO A 1 4.99 -0.26 20.47
CA PRO A 1 3.92 0.19 19.55
C PRO A 1 4.28 1.57 18.99
N ILE A 2 4.24 1.76 17.66
CA ILE A 2 4.48 3.08 17.06
C ILE A 2 3.21 3.92 17.23
N VAL A 3 3.35 5.09 17.84
CA VAL A 3 2.31 6.14 17.81
C VAL A 3 2.81 7.17 16.81
N ARG A 4 2.27 7.13 15.60
CA ARG A 4 2.60 8.11 14.58
C ARG A 4 1.87 9.43 14.87
N PRO A 5 2.49 10.59 14.61
CA PRO A 5 1.76 11.85 14.48
C PRO A 5 0.59 11.73 13.48
N PRO A 6 -0.52 12.46 13.69
CA PRO A 6 -1.62 12.48 12.73
C PRO A 6 -1.09 12.93 11.36
N PHE A 7 -1.66 12.35 10.29
CA PHE A 7 -1.26 12.76 8.95
C PHE A 7 -1.39 14.28 8.76
N PRO A 8 -0.51 14.91 7.97
CA PRO A 8 -0.62 16.33 7.68
C PRO A 8 -2.01 16.65 7.11
N LYS A 9 -2.53 17.81 7.51
CA LYS A 9 -3.76 18.34 6.94
C LYS A 9 -3.50 18.60 5.45
N PRO A 10 -4.45 18.27 4.56
CA PRO A 10 -4.34 18.65 3.15
C PRO A 10 -4.02 20.14 3.02
N VAL A 11 -3.24 20.49 1.99
CA VAL A 11 -3.02 21.90 1.63
C VAL A 11 -4.39 22.55 1.38
N ARG A 12 -4.55 23.83 1.75
CA ARG A 12 -5.81 24.54 1.49
C ARG A 12 -6.11 24.55 0.00
N ASP A 13 -7.40 24.47 -0.33
CA ASP A 13 -7.83 24.68 -1.70
C ASP A 13 -7.38 26.07 -2.17
N ARG A 14 -6.84 26.16 -3.40
CA ARG A 14 -6.15 27.36 -3.93
C ARG A 14 -4.88 27.76 -3.16
N SER A 15 -3.94 26.82 -3.04
CA SER A 15 -2.58 27.11 -2.54
C SER A 15 -1.94 28.30 -3.28
N PRO A 16 -1.21 29.20 -2.59
CA PRO A 16 -0.43 30.25 -3.26
C PRO A 16 0.72 29.67 -4.10
N ILE A 17 1.06 28.39 -3.89
CA ILE A 17 2.03 27.66 -4.72
C ILE A 17 1.28 27.09 -5.93
N ILE A 18 1.56 27.64 -7.11
CA ILE A 18 0.98 27.22 -8.39
C ILE A 18 1.23 25.72 -8.61
N GLY A 19 0.17 24.98 -8.95
CA GLY A 19 0.23 23.54 -9.20
C GLY A 19 0.02 22.65 -7.96
N VAL A 20 0.04 23.21 -6.76
CA VAL A 20 -0.30 22.47 -5.53
C VAL A 20 -1.81 22.50 -5.34
N SER A 21 -2.46 21.34 -5.44
CA SER A 21 -3.88 21.17 -5.13
C SER A 21 -4.09 20.20 -3.98
N ALA A 22 -5.17 20.39 -3.22
CA ALA A 22 -5.61 19.45 -2.20
C ALA A 22 -6.20 18.15 -2.79
N ASN A 23 -6.26 18.05 -4.12
CA ASN A 23 -7.11 17.09 -4.82
C ASN A 23 -6.65 15.64 -4.59
N LEU A 24 -5.35 15.37 -4.51
CA LEU A 24 -4.82 14.04 -4.23
C LEU A 24 -3.92 14.08 -3.00
N THR A 25 -4.25 13.29 -1.99
CA THR A 25 -3.43 13.18 -0.78
C THR A 25 -2.71 11.84 -0.74
N LEU A 26 -1.38 11.84 -0.55
CA LEU A 26 -0.61 10.63 -0.24
C LEU A 26 -0.60 10.39 1.29
N ARG A 27 -0.88 9.16 1.68
CA ARG A 27 -0.92 8.71 3.07
C ARG A 27 0.07 7.56 3.25
N THR A 28 1.27 7.87 3.73
CA THR A 28 2.27 6.86 4.11
C THR A 28 1.84 6.13 5.38
N CYS A 29 1.82 4.81 5.39
CA CYS A 29 1.34 3.97 6.48
C CYS A 29 2.35 2.86 6.77
N PHE A 30 2.64 2.63 8.05
CA PHE A 30 3.49 1.52 8.52
C PHE A 30 2.68 0.40 9.21
N ARG A 31 1.37 0.58 9.26
CA ARG A 31 0.41 -0.30 9.95
C ARG A 31 -0.73 -0.60 9.00
N THR A 32 -1.11 -1.87 8.86
CA THR A 32 -2.23 -2.25 7.95
C THR A 32 -3.55 -1.65 8.41
N GLY A 33 -3.79 -1.56 9.72
CA GLY A 33 -4.97 -0.91 10.28
C GLY A 33 -5.08 0.58 9.93
N GLU A 34 -3.96 1.31 9.88
CA GLU A 34 -3.94 2.72 9.47
C GLU A 34 -4.28 2.88 7.98
N ALA A 35 -3.69 2.03 7.14
CA ALA A 35 -3.97 2.00 5.71
C ALA A 35 -5.45 1.69 5.43
N LEU A 36 -6.02 0.69 6.11
CA LEU A 36 -7.45 0.37 6.01
C LEU A 36 -8.31 1.55 6.45
N ASN A 37 -8.03 2.14 7.61
CA ASN A 37 -8.84 3.25 8.10
C ASN A 37 -8.78 4.46 7.14
N ALA A 38 -7.57 4.87 6.73
CA ALA A 38 -7.38 5.98 5.80
C ALA A 38 -8.05 5.72 4.43
N GLY A 39 -7.87 4.52 3.88
CA GLY A 39 -8.44 4.14 2.59
C GLY A 39 -9.95 4.01 2.61
N CYS A 40 -10.51 3.29 3.58
CA CYS A 40 -11.95 3.11 3.72
C CYS A 40 -12.67 4.43 3.94
N GLN A 41 -12.11 5.32 4.77
CA GLN A 41 -12.65 6.67 4.95
C GLN A 41 -12.58 7.48 3.65
N ALA A 42 -11.45 7.41 2.92
CA ALA A 42 -11.31 8.11 1.65
C ALA A 42 -12.38 7.68 0.63
N VAL A 43 -12.63 6.37 0.49
CA VAL A 43 -13.69 5.84 -0.38
C VAL A 43 -15.06 6.33 0.07
N ARG A 44 -15.38 6.23 1.37
CA ARG A 44 -16.69 6.68 1.90
C ARG A 44 -16.94 8.17 1.71
N LEU A 45 -15.89 8.98 1.78
CA LEU A 45 -15.95 10.44 1.62
C LEU A 45 -15.72 10.90 0.17
N ASN A 46 -15.58 9.96 -0.78
CA ASN A 46 -15.22 10.22 -2.18
C ASN A 46 -14.00 11.16 -2.33
N ARG A 47 -12.95 10.91 -1.52
CA ARG A 47 -11.71 11.69 -1.53
C ARG A 47 -10.62 10.94 -2.28
N PRO A 48 -9.89 11.59 -3.19
CA PRO A 48 -8.76 10.95 -3.86
C PRO A 48 -7.59 10.82 -2.88
N VAL A 49 -7.33 9.59 -2.42
CA VAL A 49 -6.23 9.27 -1.51
C VAL A 49 -5.42 8.12 -2.10
N LEU A 50 -4.11 8.33 -2.20
CA LEU A 50 -3.15 7.25 -2.38
C LEU A 50 -2.61 6.83 -1.02
N ILE A 51 -2.39 5.53 -0.87
CA ILE A 51 -1.76 4.96 0.30
C ILE A 51 -0.40 4.45 -0.15
N GLU A 52 0.63 4.88 0.55
CA GLU A 52 1.95 4.27 0.51
C GLU A 52 2.07 3.37 1.74
N LEU A 53 1.93 2.08 1.56
CA LEU A 53 1.95 1.08 2.62
C LEU A 53 3.32 0.40 2.67
N TYR A 54 3.96 0.45 3.84
CA TYR A 54 5.04 -0.46 4.19
C TYR A 54 4.46 -1.63 4.98
N ALA A 55 4.65 -2.84 4.47
CA ALA A 55 4.04 -4.05 4.98
C ALA A 55 4.89 -5.28 4.68
N LYS A 56 4.55 -6.39 5.32
CA LYS A 56 4.97 -7.72 4.92
C LYS A 56 4.05 -8.25 3.82
N VAL A 57 4.60 -9.01 2.87
CA VAL A 57 3.85 -9.80 1.91
C VAL A 57 3.86 -11.25 2.39
N ASP A 58 2.75 -11.69 2.98
CA ASP A 58 2.60 -13.05 3.51
C ASP A 58 2.42 -14.06 2.38
N SER A 59 1.73 -13.66 1.32
CA SER A 59 1.60 -14.49 0.12
C SER A 59 1.37 -13.65 -1.12
N SER A 60 1.84 -14.15 -2.26
CA SER A 60 1.46 -13.60 -3.55
C SER A 60 1.38 -14.68 -4.62
N HIS A 61 0.39 -14.55 -5.51
CA HIS A 61 0.20 -15.48 -6.62
C HIS A 61 -0.32 -14.72 -7.83
N ARG A 62 -0.05 -15.25 -9.03
CA ARG A 62 -0.64 -14.77 -10.28
C ARG A 62 -1.71 -15.76 -10.70
N ASN A 63 -2.90 -15.26 -11.03
CA ASN A 63 -3.89 -16.10 -11.69
C ASN A 63 -3.48 -16.27 -13.16
N PRO A 64 -3.51 -17.50 -13.71
CA PRO A 64 -3.22 -17.71 -15.13
C PRO A 64 -4.30 -17.07 -16.04
N ASP A 65 -5.54 -17.05 -15.56
CA ASP A 65 -6.73 -16.69 -16.35
C ASP A 65 -6.98 -15.17 -16.42
N ASP A 66 -6.58 -14.44 -15.39
CA ASP A 66 -6.69 -12.99 -15.33
C ASP A 66 -5.30 -12.42 -15.08
N SER A 67 -4.93 -11.35 -15.79
CA SER A 67 -3.57 -10.80 -15.78
C SER A 67 -3.30 -10.02 -14.51
N VAL A 68 -3.63 -10.60 -13.36
CA VAL A 68 -3.64 -9.98 -12.06
C VAL A 68 -2.76 -10.79 -11.11
N GLN A 69 -1.85 -10.08 -10.44
CA GLN A 69 -1.15 -10.62 -9.28
C GLN A 69 -1.89 -10.23 -8.01
N HIS A 70 -2.14 -11.22 -7.17
CA HIS A 70 -2.81 -11.09 -5.89
C HIS A 70 -1.79 -11.10 -4.76
N PHE A 71 -2.03 -10.28 -3.74
CA PHE A 71 -1.16 -10.12 -2.58
C PHE A 71 -1.99 -10.20 -1.30
N VAL A 72 -1.40 -10.80 -0.26
CA VAL A 72 -1.86 -10.70 1.12
C VAL A 72 -0.80 -9.93 1.90
N PHE A 73 -1.16 -8.74 2.37
CA PHE A 73 -0.28 -7.90 3.16
C PHE A 73 -0.59 -8.01 4.65
N SER A 74 0.46 -8.14 5.47
CA SER A 74 0.38 -8.12 6.92
C SER A 74 1.20 -6.98 7.53
N ASP A 75 0.93 -6.73 8.81
CA ASP A 75 1.54 -5.63 9.54
C ASP A 75 3.03 -5.89 9.78
N LEU A 76 3.88 -4.86 9.63
CA LEU A 76 5.33 -4.96 9.82
C LEU A 76 5.73 -5.55 11.18
N PHE A 77 4.95 -5.29 12.23
CA PHE A 77 5.34 -5.57 13.61
C PHE A 77 4.64 -6.78 14.23
N HIS A 78 3.68 -7.39 13.53
CA HIS A 78 3.04 -8.63 13.99
C HIS A 78 2.29 -9.35 12.86
N ASP A 79 2.04 -10.65 13.03
CA ASP A 79 1.32 -11.47 12.05
C ASP A 79 -0.20 -11.52 12.28
N ARG A 80 -0.72 -10.70 13.20
CA ARG A 80 -2.15 -10.66 13.53
C ARG A 80 -2.95 -9.79 12.55
N PRO A 81 -4.23 -10.09 12.32
CA PRO A 81 -5.13 -9.24 11.53
C PRO A 81 -5.21 -7.80 12.07
N PRO A 82 -5.60 -6.83 11.23
CA PRO A 82 -6.18 -7.02 9.90
C PRO A 82 -5.13 -7.22 8.78
N TYR A 83 -5.42 -8.14 7.86
CA TYR A 83 -4.70 -8.29 6.60
C TYR A 83 -5.32 -7.38 5.53
N ILE A 84 -4.50 -6.99 4.54
CA ILE A 84 -4.97 -6.26 3.36
C ILE A 84 -4.82 -7.16 2.15
N TYR A 85 -5.91 -7.37 1.42
CA TYR A 85 -5.91 -8.10 0.16
C TYR A 85 -5.73 -7.13 -0.99
N GLY A 86 -4.69 -7.35 -1.79
CA GLY A 86 -4.34 -6.48 -2.90
C GLY A 86 -4.35 -7.16 -4.26
N THR A 87 -4.58 -6.36 -5.29
CA THR A 87 -4.58 -6.79 -6.69
C THR A 87 -3.75 -5.84 -7.53
N TYR A 88 -2.91 -6.39 -8.41
CA TYR A 88 -2.08 -5.66 -9.35
C TYR A 88 -2.31 -6.17 -10.78
N ASP A 89 -2.98 -5.36 -11.60
CA ASP A 89 -3.34 -5.64 -13.00
C ASP A 89 -2.16 -5.39 -13.97
N SER A 90 -1.24 -4.49 -13.61
CA SER A 90 -0.21 -4.01 -14.54
C SER A 90 1.00 -4.93 -14.74
N TRP A 91 0.95 -6.24 -14.49
CA TRP A 91 2.16 -7.06 -14.69
C TRP A 91 2.52 -7.31 -16.18
N LYS A 92 1.55 -7.18 -17.10
CA LYS A 92 1.76 -7.42 -18.55
C LYS A 92 2.19 -6.20 -19.35
N THR A 93 2.24 -5.01 -18.76
CA THR A 93 2.43 -3.77 -19.54
C THR A 93 3.90 -3.46 -19.82
N THR A 94 4.84 -3.86 -18.94
CA THR A 94 6.29 -3.67 -19.14
C THR A 94 7.12 -4.71 -18.35
N ASP A 95 8.28 -5.08 -18.87
CA ASP A 95 9.20 -6.07 -18.26
C ASP A 95 9.67 -5.68 -16.85
N LEU A 96 9.83 -4.37 -16.60
CA LEU A 96 10.23 -3.81 -15.30
C LEU A 96 9.18 -4.07 -14.20
N TRP A 97 7.89 -4.00 -14.53
CA TRP A 97 6.82 -4.23 -13.56
C TRP A 97 6.65 -5.70 -13.20
N SER A 98 6.91 -6.60 -14.16
CA SER A 98 6.97 -8.04 -13.89
C SER A 98 8.15 -8.39 -12.97
N TYR A 99 9.28 -7.68 -13.11
CA TYR A 99 10.46 -7.88 -12.26
C TYR A 99 10.20 -7.50 -10.81
N ASP A 100 9.70 -6.28 -10.54
CA ASP A 100 9.50 -5.81 -9.17
C ASP A 100 8.41 -6.59 -8.43
N SER A 101 7.28 -6.85 -9.11
CA SER A 101 6.17 -7.63 -8.52
C SER A 101 6.48 -9.14 -8.44
N GLY A 102 7.27 -9.68 -9.38
CA GLY A 102 7.61 -11.10 -9.45
C GLY A 102 8.46 -11.60 -8.28
N ARG A 103 9.21 -10.70 -7.63
CA ARG A 103 10.01 -11.02 -6.44
C ARG A 103 9.20 -11.57 -5.28
N PHE A 104 7.89 -11.31 -5.24
CA PHE A 104 6.98 -11.75 -4.19
C PHE A 104 6.28 -13.07 -4.49
N LEU A 105 6.53 -13.71 -5.64
CA LEU A 105 5.90 -15.00 -6.00
C LEU A 105 6.41 -16.17 -5.17
N ASP A 106 7.57 -16.03 -4.53
CA ASP A 106 8.09 -17.00 -3.57
C ASP A 106 7.50 -16.85 -2.16
N CYS A 107 6.68 -15.81 -1.94
CA CYS A 107 6.04 -15.57 -0.66
C CYS A 107 4.83 -16.49 -0.49
N SER A 108 4.79 -17.22 0.62
CA SER A 108 3.69 -18.13 0.95
C SER A 108 3.48 -18.17 2.46
N PRO A 109 2.27 -18.50 2.93
CA PRO A 109 1.94 -18.42 4.35
C PRO A 109 2.81 -19.30 5.27
N GLN A 110 3.37 -20.39 4.74
CA GLN A 110 4.27 -21.30 5.45
C GLN A 110 5.74 -21.15 5.03
N GLY A 111 6.02 -20.21 4.12
CA GLY A 111 7.32 -20.05 3.50
C GLY A 111 7.96 -18.69 3.80
N LYS A 112 8.62 -18.14 2.79
CA LYS A 112 9.30 -16.85 2.91
C LYS A 112 8.27 -15.72 2.98
N CYS A 113 8.58 -14.70 3.76
CA CYS A 113 7.90 -13.41 3.73
C CYS A 113 8.91 -12.34 3.32
N ARG A 114 8.47 -11.37 2.53
CA ARG A 114 9.28 -10.20 2.14
C ARG A 114 8.61 -8.91 2.60
N LEU A 115 9.42 -7.90 2.89
CA LEU A 115 8.91 -6.56 3.15
C LEU A 115 8.70 -5.85 1.82
N CYS A 116 7.69 -5.01 1.75
CA CYS A 116 7.42 -4.22 0.57
C CYS A 116 7.12 -2.76 0.91
N ARG A 117 7.45 -1.90 -0.05
CA ARG A 117 6.83 -0.59 -0.23
C ARG A 117 5.80 -0.72 -1.33
N CYS A 118 4.53 -0.52 -1.02
CA CYS A 118 3.44 -0.62 -1.98
C CYS A 118 2.65 0.69 -2.05
N VAL A 119 2.41 1.18 -3.26
CA VAL A 119 1.58 2.37 -3.50
C VAL A 119 0.30 1.92 -4.17
N GLY A 120 -0.84 2.35 -3.63
CA GLY A 120 -2.14 1.95 -4.15
C GLY A 120 -3.30 2.76 -3.62
N ARG A 121 -4.51 2.32 -3.93
CA ARG A 121 -5.76 2.94 -3.47
C ARG A 121 -6.73 1.88 -2.97
N MET A 122 -7.49 2.23 -1.94
CA MET A 122 -8.58 1.38 -1.49
C MET A 122 -9.78 1.51 -2.44
N LYS A 123 -10.42 0.40 -2.78
CA LYS A 123 -11.67 0.32 -3.54
C LYS A 123 -12.64 -0.56 -2.76
N ARG A 124 -13.94 -0.31 -2.91
CA ARG A 124 -14.98 -1.22 -2.45
C ARG A 124 -15.59 -1.93 -3.66
N GLU A 125 -15.60 -3.26 -3.62
CA GLU A 125 -16.11 -4.11 -4.70
C GLU A 125 -16.85 -5.28 -4.08
N ASN A 126 -18.09 -5.54 -4.53
CA ASN A 126 -18.95 -6.60 -3.98
C ASN A 126 -19.03 -6.59 -2.44
N ASN A 127 -19.14 -5.38 -1.85
CA ASN A 127 -19.10 -5.12 -0.41
C ASN A 127 -17.78 -5.39 0.32
N GLU A 128 -16.76 -5.89 -0.35
CA GLU A 128 -15.43 -6.14 0.21
C GLU A 128 -14.47 -4.97 -0.05
N TRP A 129 -13.51 -4.79 0.87
CA TRP A 129 -12.43 -3.83 0.70
C TRP A 129 -11.28 -4.47 -0.05
N LYS A 130 -10.89 -3.89 -1.18
CA LYS A 130 -9.75 -4.33 -1.98
C LYS A 130 -8.74 -3.21 -2.13
N PHE A 131 -7.47 -3.55 -1.99
CA PHE A 131 -6.37 -2.63 -2.22
C PHE A 131 -5.87 -2.75 -3.66
N VAL A 132 -6.19 -1.78 -4.50
CA VAL A 132 -5.70 -1.74 -5.88
C VAL A 132 -4.27 -1.22 -5.85
N VAL A 133 -3.33 -2.12 -6.07
CA VAL A 133 -1.91 -1.82 -6.15
C VAL A 133 -1.66 -1.06 -7.46
N LEU A 134 -0.91 0.03 -7.39
CA LEU A 134 -0.43 0.79 -8.55
C LEU A 134 1.06 0.56 -8.75
N ASN A 135 1.80 0.32 -7.67
CA ASN A 135 3.20 -0.06 -7.71
C ASN A 135 3.60 -0.81 -6.43
N ILE A 136 4.58 -1.70 -6.53
CA ILE A 136 5.13 -2.44 -5.41
C ILE A 136 6.61 -2.72 -5.64
N TRP A 137 7.43 -2.52 -4.60
CA TRP A 137 8.84 -2.86 -4.58
C TRP A 137 9.20 -3.60 -3.30
N GLU A 138 10.21 -4.46 -3.38
CA GLU A 138 10.84 -5.03 -2.20
C GLU A 138 11.50 -3.92 -1.38
N ALA A 139 11.33 -3.98 -0.07
CA ALA A 139 11.95 -3.05 0.88
C ALA A 139 12.79 -3.82 1.89
N THR A 140 13.74 -3.12 2.50
CA THR A 140 14.49 -3.60 3.66
C THR A 140 14.01 -2.89 4.93
N TRP A 141 14.44 -3.41 6.09
CA TRP A 141 14.20 -2.71 7.36
C TRP A 141 14.90 -1.35 7.40
N GLU A 142 16.08 -1.23 6.79
CA GLU A 142 16.82 0.03 6.69
C GLU A 142 16.01 1.09 5.92
N ASP A 143 15.42 0.71 4.78
CA ASP A 143 14.53 1.59 4.01
C ASP A 143 13.34 2.06 4.87
N ILE A 144 12.72 1.12 5.60
CA ILE A 144 11.55 1.41 6.44
C ILE A 144 11.92 2.34 7.58
N GLU A 145 13.05 2.11 8.26
CA GLU A 145 13.52 2.94 9.36
C GLU A 145 13.87 4.35 8.89
N TRP A 146 14.51 4.47 7.72
CA TRP A 146 14.81 5.76 7.10
C TRP A 146 13.54 6.56 6.81
N VAL A 147 12.56 5.95 6.12
CA VAL A 147 11.29 6.64 5.80
C VAL A 147 10.52 6.97 7.08
N LYS A 148 10.56 6.07 8.06
CA LYS A 148 9.93 6.29 9.36
C LYS A 148 10.53 7.51 10.06
N GLY A 149 11.85 7.69 10.05
CA GLY A 149 12.50 8.88 10.61
C GLY A 149 12.00 10.17 9.97
N ILE A 150 11.78 10.16 8.65
CA ILE A 150 11.26 11.34 7.94
C ILE A 150 9.78 11.61 8.25
N VAL A 151 8.95 10.56 8.29
CA VAL A 151 7.49 10.70 8.42
C VAL A 151 7.07 10.91 9.88
N CYS A 152 7.80 10.36 10.84
CA CYS A 152 7.41 10.35 12.25
C CYS A 152 8.18 11.34 13.12
N GLY A 153 9.34 11.85 12.67
CA GLY A 153 10.22 12.69 13.49
C GLY A 153 11.19 11.85 14.31
#